data_AF-A0A517SR93-F1
#
_entry.id   AF-A0A517SR93-F1
#
_cell.length_a   1.000
_cell.length_b   1.000
_cell.length_c   1.000
_cell.angle_alpha   90.00
_cell.angle_beta   90.00
_cell.angle_gamma   90.00
#
_symmetry.space_group_name_H-M   'P 1'
#
loop_
_entity.id
_entity.type
_entity.pdbx_description
1 polymer ?
#
loop_
_entity_poly.entity_id
_entity_poly.type
_entity_poly.pdbx_seq_one_letter_code
_entity_poly.pdbx_strand_id
1 'polypeptide(L)'
;MTSSGGRNNTEQQVATAVQRTTASPADAQLTDAQRRPKLSRRDLLRGRIGRLLNGPSARSTSGVASPRLVRIPNPLQDLHTIAPATPGHPAKPIRSINGIAIDAVPATSFRSEPLAPQVPLFRPPGAVEESMFLERCTKCGDCQTACPYHAIRPANDRLSAANGTPTIEADHQACLMCADFPCITACQTGALETTAPKVIGTAMIKSDLCLAGQGQPCRECVDQCPEPGAITTQGGVPIVIADACTGCGVCRTACVAPDNAVVLMPVFQRQTQLPQR
;
A
#
# COMPACT_ATOMS: atom_id res chain seq x y z
N MET A 1 15.63 68.15 -36.98
CA MET A 1 15.40 66.85 -37.66
C MET A 1 15.47 65.75 -36.61
N THR A 2 14.30 65.14 -36.34
CA THR A 2 14.04 63.76 -35.84
C THR A 2 14.73 63.29 -34.55
N SER A 3 14.13 62.55 -33.62
CA SER A 3 12.79 62.01 -33.36
C SER A 3 12.98 61.10 -32.13
N SER A 4 12.12 61.17 -31.11
CA SER A 4 11.71 60.09 -30.19
C SER A 4 11.42 60.73 -28.82
N GLY A 5 10.28 60.59 -28.17
CA GLY A 5 9.20 59.62 -28.26
C GLY A 5 8.64 59.55 -26.84
N GLY A 6 7.45 60.11 -26.63
CA GLY A 6 6.84 60.29 -25.32
C GLY A 6 6.52 58.98 -24.61
N ARG A 7 6.66 58.98 -23.29
CA ARG A 7 6.01 58.03 -22.39
C ARG A 7 5.34 58.82 -21.27
N ASN A 8 4.05 58.54 -21.12
CA ASN A 8 3.15 59.16 -20.16
C ASN A 8 3.47 58.66 -18.75
N ASN A 9 3.70 59.59 -17.82
CA ASN A 9 3.68 59.33 -16.38
C ASN A 9 2.26 59.58 -15.88
N THR A 10 1.60 58.53 -15.40
CA THR A 10 0.32 58.62 -14.67
C THR A 10 0.47 57.83 -13.39
N GLU A 11 1.28 58.36 -12.47
CA GLU A 11 1.35 57.91 -11.08
C GLU A 11 1.08 59.13 -10.20
N GLN A 12 -0.20 59.41 -9.92
CA GLN A 12 -0.61 60.08 -8.70
C GLN A 12 -2.13 60.03 -8.55
N GLN A 13 -2.56 59.79 -7.31
CA GLN A 13 -3.93 59.58 -6.84
C GLN A 13 -4.35 58.11 -7.01
N VAL A 14 -4.55 57.31 -5.96
CA VAL A 14 -5.48 57.55 -4.85
C VAL A 14 -5.00 56.81 -3.59
N ALA A 15 -4.95 57.54 -2.47
CA ALA A 15 -4.69 57.02 -1.14
C ALA A 15 -6.01 56.71 -0.41
N THR A 16 -5.99 55.58 0.32
CA THR A 16 -6.73 55.32 1.57
C THR A 16 -8.26 55.19 1.53
N ALA A 17 -8.76 53.95 1.45
CA ALA A 17 -10.04 53.54 2.06
C ALA A 17 -10.05 52.02 2.29
N VAL A 18 -9.49 51.57 3.41
CA VAL A 18 -9.65 50.20 3.91
C VAL A 18 -11.03 50.13 4.57
N GLN A 19 -12.04 49.70 3.82
CA GLN A 19 -13.35 49.35 4.35
C GLN A 19 -13.42 47.85 4.60
N ARG A 20 -13.70 47.51 5.86
CA ARG A 20 -13.97 46.16 6.37
C ARG A 20 -15.21 45.62 5.69
N THR A 21 -15.08 44.59 4.86
CA THR A 21 -16.21 43.80 4.42
C THR A 21 -16.65 42.90 5.57
N THR A 22 -17.73 43.29 6.21
CA THR A 22 -18.53 42.50 7.14
C THR A 22 -19.05 41.23 6.44
N ALA A 23 -18.93 40.11 7.13
CA ALA A 23 -19.49 38.82 6.73
C ALA A 23 -20.98 38.95 6.36
N SER A 24 -21.35 38.30 5.25
CA SER A 24 -22.72 38.17 4.75
C SER A 24 -23.59 37.41 5.77
N PRO A 25 -24.84 37.84 6.04
CA PRO A 25 -25.73 37.16 6.96
C PRO A 25 -26.45 36.02 6.21
N ALA A 26 -25.88 34.82 6.27
CA ALA A 26 -26.51 33.61 5.75
C ALA A 26 -26.56 32.46 6.80
N ASP A 27 -26.52 32.81 8.10
CA ASP A 27 -26.58 31.85 9.21
C ASP A 27 -27.71 32.21 10.20
N ALA A 28 -28.94 32.32 9.71
CA ALA A 28 -30.10 32.42 10.59
C ALA A 28 -31.33 31.84 9.89
N GLN A 29 -31.48 30.51 9.98
CA GLN A 29 -32.76 29.76 10.05
C GLN A 29 -32.51 28.30 9.64
N LEU A 30 -31.94 27.50 10.54
CA LEU A 30 -32.09 26.05 10.52
C LEU A 30 -33.12 25.69 11.59
N THR A 31 -34.20 25.02 11.19
CA THR A 31 -35.26 24.58 12.09
C THR A 31 -34.76 23.45 13.00
N ASP A 32 -35.37 23.29 14.18
CA ASP A 32 -34.99 22.34 15.23
C ASP A 32 -34.89 20.86 14.74
N ALA A 33 -35.50 20.55 13.59
CA ALA A 33 -35.46 19.24 12.95
C ALA A 33 -34.12 18.88 12.25
N GLN A 34 -33.22 19.84 12.00
CA GLN A 34 -31.99 19.62 11.22
C GLN A 34 -30.70 19.56 12.06
N ARG A 35 -30.80 19.68 13.40
CA ARG A 35 -29.64 19.59 14.29
C ARG A 35 -29.33 18.13 14.61
N ARG A 36 -28.23 17.58 14.09
CA ARG A 36 -27.75 16.25 14.50
C ARG A 36 -27.54 16.22 16.02
N PRO A 37 -28.15 15.29 16.78
CA PRO A 37 -27.97 15.24 18.22
C PRO A 37 -26.51 14.87 18.54
N LYS A 38 -25.88 15.64 19.43
CA LYS A 38 -24.56 15.30 20.00
C LYS A 38 -24.74 14.13 20.97
N LEU A 39 -24.85 12.92 20.44
CA LEU A 39 -24.90 11.70 21.23
C LEU A 39 -23.52 11.43 21.86
N SER A 40 -23.49 11.20 23.17
CA SER A 40 -22.25 10.84 23.83
C SER A 40 -21.84 9.41 23.48
N ARG A 41 -20.55 9.09 23.63
CA ARG A 41 -20.02 7.73 23.40
C ARG A 41 -20.75 6.65 24.23
N ARG A 42 -21.34 7.03 25.37
CA ARG A 42 -22.18 6.15 26.22
C ARG A 42 -23.57 5.90 25.61
N ASP A 43 -24.14 6.84 24.89
CA ASP A 43 -25.48 6.72 24.30
C ASP A 43 -25.50 5.81 23.06
N LEU A 44 -24.42 5.85 22.26
CA LEU A 44 -24.23 4.95 21.12
C LEU A 44 -24.09 3.48 21.55
N LEU A 45 -23.54 3.23 22.74
CA LEU A 45 -23.39 1.87 23.29
C LEU A 45 -24.71 1.30 23.82
N ARG A 46 -25.61 2.15 24.34
CA ARG A 46 -26.91 1.72 24.86
C ARG A 46 -27.98 1.53 23.77
N GLY A 47 -27.91 2.29 22.67
CA GLY A 47 -28.90 2.22 21.59
C GLY A 47 -28.93 0.91 20.80
N ARG A 48 -27.84 0.13 20.79
CA ARG A 48 -27.78 -1.17 20.09
C ARG A 48 -28.20 -2.37 20.93
N ILE A 49 -28.26 -2.23 22.26
CA ILE A 49 -28.55 -3.36 23.17
C ILE A 49 -30.07 -3.55 23.32
N GLY A 50 -30.87 -2.47 23.25
CA GLY A 50 -32.32 -2.54 23.43
C GLY A 50 -33.11 -3.23 22.32
N ARG A 51 -32.57 -3.33 21.09
CA ARG A 51 -33.22 -4.05 19.97
C ARG A 51 -32.97 -5.56 19.94
N LEU A 52 -32.06 -6.06 20.77
CA LEU A 52 -31.75 -7.49 20.85
C LEU A 52 -32.54 -8.22 21.95
N LEU A 53 -33.11 -7.49 22.91
CA LEU A 53 -33.77 -8.08 24.07
C LEU A 53 -35.29 -8.14 23.98
N ASN A 54 -35.92 -7.50 23.00
CA ASN A 54 -37.38 -7.52 22.81
C ASN A 54 -37.74 -7.76 21.33
N GLY A 55 -37.84 -9.04 20.95
CA GLY A 55 -38.41 -9.54 19.69
C GLY A 55 -38.98 -10.94 19.90
N PRO A 56 -40.08 -11.31 19.21
CA PRO A 56 -41.16 -12.11 19.77
C PRO A 56 -40.83 -13.60 19.92
N SER A 57 -41.44 -14.19 20.94
CA SER A 57 -41.42 -15.62 21.25
C SER A 57 -41.91 -16.45 20.06
N ALA A 58 -41.01 -17.14 19.38
CA ALA A 58 -41.34 -18.16 18.38
C ALA A 58 -40.60 -19.45 18.73
N ARG A 59 -41.37 -20.39 19.24
CA ARG A 59 -41.02 -21.78 19.54
C ARG A 59 -40.74 -22.48 18.21
N SER A 60 -39.52 -22.97 17.98
CA SER A 60 -39.25 -23.91 16.87
C SER A 60 -38.13 -24.87 17.25
N THR A 61 -38.53 -26.13 17.37
CA THR A 61 -37.72 -27.32 17.51
C THR A 61 -37.09 -27.67 16.16
N SER A 62 -35.79 -27.48 15.99
CA SER A 62 -34.96 -28.23 15.04
C SER A 62 -33.48 -27.90 15.28
N GLY A 63 -32.72 -28.91 15.69
CA GLY A 63 -31.29 -28.80 15.93
C GLY A 63 -30.51 -28.62 14.63
N VAL A 64 -29.74 -27.54 14.54
CA VAL A 64 -28.61 -27.42 13.60
C VAL A 64 -27.46 -26.79 14.37
N ALA A 65 -26.37 -27.55 14.52
CA ALA A 65 -25.18 -27.13 15.24
C ALA A 65 -24.45 -26.01 14.49
N SER A 66 -24.07 -24.95 15.21
CA SER A 66 -23.20 -23.88 14.69
C SER A 66 -21.87 -24.45 14.19
N PRO A 67 -21.29 -23.96 13.07
CA PRO A 67 -20.04 -24.49 12.55
C PRO A 67 -18.89 -24.15 13.50
N ARG A 68 -18.11 -25.18 13.88
CA ARG A 68 -16.86 -25.00 14.64
C ARG A 68 -15.86 -24.24 13.77
N LEU A 69 -15.38 -23.09 14.26
CA LEU A 69 -14.18 -22.47 13.72
C LEU A 69 -13.02 -23.46 13.81
N VAL A 70 -12.48 -23.87 12.67
CA VAL A 70 -11.24 -24.64 12.58
C VAL A 70 -10.08 -23.67 12.67
N ARG A 71 -9.15 -23.93 13.59
CA ARG A 71 -7.93 -23.14 13.78
C ARG A 71 -6.96 -23.46 12.64
N ILE A 72 -6.62 -22.48 11.81
CA ILE A 72 -5.59 -22.61 10.78
C ILE A 72 -4.22 -22.68 11.50
N PRO A 73 -3.38 -23.70 11.25
CA PRO A 73 -2.03 -23.77 11.81
C PRO A 73 -1.17 -22.59 11.36
N ASN A 74 -0.36 -22.03 12.26
CA ASN A 74 0.57 -20.92 11.97
C ASN A 74 1.91 -21.50 11.47
N PRO A 75 2.30 -21.29 10.20
CA PRO A 75 3.49 -21.93 9.60
C PRO A 75 4.84 -21.35 10.08
N LEU A 76 4.86 -20.43 11.05
CA LEU A 76 6.09 -19.79 11.55
C LEU A 76 6.80 -20.54 12.70
N GLN A 77 6.37 -21.76 13.04
CA GLN A 77 6.94 -22.49 14.18
C GLN A 77 8.19 -23.33 13.85
N ASP A 78 8.54 -23.52 12.56
CA ASP A 78 9.60 -24.46 12.17
C ASP A 78 10.97 -23.83 11.86
N LEU A 79 11.17 -22.53 12.09
CA LEU A 79 12.49 -21.89 11.98
C LEU A 79 12.93 -21.28 13.31
N HIS A 80 13.36 -22.10 14.27
CA HIS A 80 14.21 -21.63 15.36
C HIS A 80 15.47 -22.50 15.44
N THR A 81 16.52 -22.01 14.79
CA THR A 81 17.91 -22.37 15.08
C THR A 81 18.18 -22.00 16.54
N ILE A 82 18.50 -23.01 17.36
CA ILE A 82 18.82 -22.85 18.78
C ILE A 82 20.15 -22.09 18.90
N ALA A 83 20.10 -20.80 19.26
CA ALA A 83 21.26 -20.10 19.81
C ALA A 83 21.53 -20.60 21.25
N PRO A 84 22.79 -20.77 21.67
CA PRO A 84 23.11 -21.36 22.98
C PRO A 84 22.67 -20.43 24.12
N ALA A 85 21.99 -21.02 25.10
CA ALA A 85 21.47 -20.33 26.27
C ALA A 85 22.60 -19.84 27.19
N THR A 86 22.52 -18.57 27.59
CA THR A 86 23.31 -17.99 28.68
C THR A 86 22.91 -18.63 30.01
N PRO A 87 23.85 -19.04 30.88
CA PRO A 87 23.50 -19.70 32.12
C PRO A 87 23.17 -18.69 33.22
N GLY A 88 22.07 -18.94 33.93
CA GLY A 88 21.93 -18.49 35.31
C GLY A 88 20.60 -17.84 35.60
N HIS A 89 19.57 -18.63 35.91
CA HIS A 89 18.58 -18.33 36.95
C HIS A 89 18.26 -19.65 37.68
N PRO A 90 18.21 -19.67 39.02
CA PRO A 90 17.89 -20.89 39.77
C PRO A 90 16.45 -21.32 39.49
N ALA A 91 16.28 -22.59 39.11
CA ALA A 91 14.96 -23.18 38.85
C ALA A 91 14.09 -23.13 40.12
N LYS A 92 12.94 -22.46 40.02
CA LYS A 92 11.96 -22.36 41.10
C LYS A 92 11.27 -23.73 41.29
N PRO A 93 11.04 -24.20 42.53
CA PRO A 93 10.46 -25.53 42.76
C PRO A 93 9.04 -25.64 42.16
N ILE A 94 8.79 -26.78 41.51
CA ILE A 94 7.51 -27.16 40.92
C ILE A 94 6.45 -27.16 42.02
N ARG A 95 5.36 -26.41 41.82
CA ARG A 95 4.21 -26.41 42.71
C ARG A 95 3.20 -27.45 42.22
N SER A 96 2.79 -28.37 43.09
CA SER A 96 1.68 -29.29 42.82
C SER A 96 0.42 -28.84 43.54
N ILE A 97 -0.73 -28.89 42.86
CA ILE A 97 -2.05 -28.81 43.49
C ILE A 97 -2.76 -30.13 43.14
N ASN A 98 -3.22 -30.87 44.15
CA ASN A 98 -3.96 -32.12 43.99
C ASN A 98 -3.34 -33.15 43.02
N GLY A 99 -2.01 -33.33 43.10
CA GLY A 99 -1.30 -34.35 42.31
C GLY A 99 -1.03 -34.00 40.86
N ILE A 100 -1.39 -32.79 40.40
CA ILE A 100 -1.03 -32.30 39.06
C ILE A 100 0.26 -31.49 39.17
N ALA A 101 1.30 -31.95 38.46
CA ALA A 101 2.54 -31.20 38.30
C ALA A 101 2.27 -29.99 37.40
N ILE A 102 2.49 -28.78 37.92
CA ILE A 102 2.45 -27.55 37.12
C ILE A 102 3.90 -27.24 36.76
N ASP A 103 4.30 -27.63 35.55
CA ASP A 103 5.58 -27.18 35.01
C ASP A 103 5.58 -25.65 34.95
N ALA A 104 6.69 -25.05 35.38
CA ALA A 104 6.86 -23.61 35.25
C ALA A 104 6.88 -23.27 33.75
N VAL A 105 5.79 -22.68 33.25
CA VAL A 105 5.76 -22.14 31.89
C VAL A 105 6.87 -21.08 31.83
N PRO A 106 7.88 -21.24 30.95
CA PRO A 106 8.91 -20.22 30.81
C PRO A 106 8.23 -18.90 30.49
N ALA A 107 8.66 -17.82 31.14
CA ALA A 107 8.11 -16.50 30.88
C ALA A 107 8.24 -16.21 29.38
N THR A 108 7.13 -15.98 28.69
CA THR A 108 7.15 -15.48 27.31
C THR A 108 7.99 -14.22 27.30
N SER A 109 9.16 -14.28 26.65
CA SER A 109 10.06 -13.15 26.51
C SER A 109 9.42 -12.13 25.58
N PHE A 110 8.68 -11.16 26.13
CA PHE A 110 8.18 -9.99 25.41
C PHE A 110 9.29 -9.02 24.95
N ARG A 111 10.57 -9.47 24.91
CA ARG A 111 11.73 -8.65 24.53
C ARG A 111 12.01 -8.64 23.03
N SER A 112 11.27 -9.40 22.24
CA SER A 112 11.30 -9.27 20.79
C SER A 112 10.37 -8.12 20.40
N GLU A 113 10.94 -6.98 20.00
CA GLU A 113 10.16 -5.96 19.33
C GLU A 113 9.46 -6.60 18.13
N PRO A 114 8.13 -6.51 18.01
CA PRO A 114 7.43 -6.96 16.82
C PRO A 114 8.04 -6.25 15.62
N LEU A 115 8.50 -7.00 14.63
CA LEU A 115 8.95 -6.42 13.37
C LEU A 115 7.80 -5.54 12.85
N ALA A 116 8.06 -4.23 12.71
CA ALA A 116 7.04 -3.31 12.26
C ALA A 116 6.42 -3.84 10.96
N PRO A 117 5.08 -3.82 10.80
CA PRO A 117 4.45 -4.24 9.56
C PRO A 117 5.04 -3.45 8.39
N GLN A 118 5.74 -4.15 7.50
CA GLN A 118 6.31 -3.53 6.31
C GLN A 118 5.17 -3.35 5.30
N VAL A 119 4.85 -2.10 4.98
CA VAL A 119 3.89 -1.80 3.90
C VAL A 119 4.58 -2.17 2.59
N PRO A 120 4.05 -3.13 1.82
CA PRO A 120 4.70 -3.56 0.59
C PRO A 120 4.61 -2.42 -0.44
N LEU A 121 5.76 -2.06 -1.02
CA LEU A 121 5.91 -0.93 -1.93
C LEU A 121 6.40 -1.39 -3.31
N PHE A 122 5.97 -0.66 -4.34
CA PHE A 122 6.48 -0.83 -5.69
C PHE A 122 7.85 -0.14 -5.82
N ARG A 123 8.91 -0.83 -5.42
CA ARG A 123 10.27 -0.30 -5.57
C ARG A 123 10.70 -0.27 -7.05
N PRO A 124 11.63 0.63 -7.44
CA PRO A 124 12.21 0.63 -8.77
C PRO A 124 12.81 -0.72 -9.18
N PRO A 125 12.94 -0.98 -10.50
CA PRO A 125 13.64 -2.16 -11.00
C PRO A 125 15.03 -2.30 -10.38
N GLY A 126 15.40 -3.53 -10.01
CA GLY A 126 16.72 -3.82 -9.46
C GLY A 126 16.86 -3.48 -7.97
N ALA A 127 15.81 -3.04 -7.27
CA ALA A 127 15.92 -2.91 -5.82
C ALA A 127 16.28 -4.26 -5.16
N VAL A 128 17.19 -4.21 -4.21
CA VAL A 128 17.59 -5.37 -3.40
C VAL A 128 16.47 -5.75 -2.40
N GLU A 129 16.74 -6.72 -1.53
CA GLU A 129 15.84 -7.08 -0.43
C GLU A 129 15.53 -5.84 0.44
N GLU A 130 14.30 -5.72 0.95
CA GLU A 130 13.78 -4.49 1.54
C GLU A 130 14.60 -3.99 2.73
N SER A 131 15.12 -4.86 3.61
CA SER A 131 15.93 -4.41 4.74
C SER A 131 17.26 -3.82 4.26
N MET A 132 17.95 -4.51 3.34
CA MET A 132 19.18 -4.00 2.72
C MET A 132 18.93 -2.73 1.90
N PHE A 133 17.78 -2.64 1.24
CA PHE A 133 17.39 -1.47 0.48
C PHE A 133 17.25 -0.25 1.38
N LEU A 134 16.56 -0.38 2.51
CA LEU A 134 16.37 0.70 3.49
C LEU A 134 17.69 1.13 4.15
N GLU A 135 18.64 0.21 4.33
CA GLU A 135 19.98 0.52 4.84
C GLU A 135 20.85 1.26 3.82
N ARG A 136 20.78 0.87 2.54
CA ARG A 136 21.65 1.39 1.47
C ARG A 136 21.10 2.65 0.80
N CYS A 137 19.78 2.84 0.79
CA CYS A 137 19.17 3.97 0.11
C CYS A 137 19.36 5.27 0.92
N THR A 138 20.25 6.14 0.43
CA THR A 138 20.53 7.45 1.04
C THR A 138 19.48 8.52 0.73
N LYS A 139 18.47 8.20 -0.09
CA LYS A 139 17.41 9.12 -0.53
C LYS A 139 17.94 10.33 -1.31
N CYS A 140 19.08 10.17 -2.01
CA CYS A 140 19.72 11.21 -2.81
C CYS A 140 18.85 11.70 -3.99
N GLY A 141 17.98 10.86 -4.54
CA GLY A 141 17.13 11.19 -5.68
C GLY A 141 17.76 10.90 -7.05
N ASP A 142 18.99 10.40 -7.13
CA ASP A 142 19.68 10.19 -8.41
C ASP A 142 18.92 9.27 -9.37
N CYS A 143 18.31 8.19 -8.84
CA CYS A 143 17.46 7.30 -9.63
C CYS A 143 16.20 7.99 -10.18
N GLN A 144 15.66 9.00 -9.48
CA GLN A 144 14.50 9.77 -9.93
C GLN A 144 14.89 10.67 -11.10
N THR A 145 16.01 11.39 -10.97
CA THR A 145 16.57 12.25 -12.02
C THR A 145 16.96 11.44 -13.25
N ALA A 146 17.53 10.25 -13.06
CA ALA A 146 17.96 9.38 -14.15
C ALA A 146 16.80 8.70 -14.89
N CYS A 147 15.58 8.68 -14.33
CA CYS A 147 14.43 8.07 -14.98
C CYS A 147 13.87 8.99 -16.08
N PRO A 148 13.98 8.65 -17.38
CA PRO A 148 13.56 9.53 -18.46
C PRO A 148 12.04 9.74 -18.51
N TYR A 149 11.27 8.84 -17.89
CA TYR A 149 9.81 8.89 -17.83
C TYR A 149 9.27 9.44 -16.51
N HIS A 150 10.14 9.83 -15.57
CA HIS A 150 9.72 10.34 -14.25
C HIS A 150 8.76 9.41 -13.49
N ALA A 151 8.93 8.10 -13.65
CA ALA A 151 8.10 7.07 -13.00
C ALA A 151 8.42 6.88 -11.51
N ILE A 152 9.61 7.31 -11.07
CA ILE A 152 10.09 7.12 -9.70
C ILE A 152 9.82 8.39 -8.90
N ARG A 153 9.14 8.23 -7.75
CA ARG A 153 8.80 9.30 -6.82
C ARG A 153 9.25 8.93 -5.40
N PRO A 154 9.50 9.91 -4.52
CA PRO A 154 9.73 9.63 -3.11
C PRO A 154 8.45 9.10 -2.47
N ALA A 155 8.56 8.02 -1.70
CA ALA A 155 7.47 7.52 -0.89
C ALA A 155 7.06 8.57 0.15
N ASN A 156 5.75 8.64 0.43
CA ASN A 156 5.20 9.66 1.30
C ASN A 156 5.67 9.54 2.77
N ASP A 157 5.46 10.63 3.51
CA ASP A 157 5.88 10.79 4.91
C ASP A 157 5.21 9.83 5.90
N ARG A 158 4.05 9.28 5.53
CA ARG A 158 3.29 8.33 6.37
C ARG A 158 3.90 6.93 6.37
N LEU A 159 4.78 6.62 5.43
CA LEU A 159 5.44 5.31 5.33
C LEU A 159 6.75 5.26 6.14
N SER A 160 6.71 5.65 7.42
CA SER A 160 7.78 5.56 8.42
C SER A 160 9.21 5.28 7.87
N ALA A 161 9.65 4.01 7.88
CA ALA A 161 10.99 3.62 7.47
C ALA A 161 11.27 3.87 5.97
N ALA A 162 10.25 3.74 5.12
CA ALA A 162 10.32 3.99 3.70
C ALA A 162 10.12 5.47 3.31
N ASN A 163 9.83 6.38 4.24
CA ASN A 163 9.63 7.81 3.91
C ASN A 163 10.80 8.36 3.08
N GLY A 164 10.51 8.97 1.94
CA GLY A 164 11.48 9.60 1.05
C GLY A 164 12.32 8.63 0.21
N THR A 165 12.17 7.32 0.41
CA THR A 165 12.82 6.31 -0.44
C THR A 165 12.06 6.16 -1.76
N PRO A 166 12.70 5.78 -2.88
CA PRO A 166 12.04 5.76 -4.18
C PRO A 166 10.98 4.65 -4.28
N THR A 167 9.85 4.99 -4.87
CA THR A 167 8.70 4.12 -5.18
C THR A 167 8.15 4.47 -6.56
N ILE A 168 7.37 3.57 -7.14
CA ILE A 168 6.62 3.76 -8.38
C ILE A 168 5.14 3.74 -8.05
N GLU A 169 4.40 4.69 -8.63
CA GLU A 169 2.95 4.76 -8.50
C GLU A 169 2.35 4.74 -9.90
N ALA A 170 1.92 3.56 -10.36
CA ALA A 170 1.47 3.37 -11.74
C ALA A 170 0.22 4.20 -12.12
N ASP A 171 -0.57 4.62 -11.11
CA ASP A 171 -1.69 5.56 -11.31
C ASP A 171 -1.21 6.95 -11.75
N HIS A 172 0.00 7.35 -11.37
CA HIS A 172 0.61 8.59 -11.79
C HIS A 172 1.45 8.40 -13.04
N GLN A 173 2.37 7.43 -13.02
CA GLN A 173 3.26 7.13 -14.12
C GLN A 173 3.83 5.72 -13.96
N ALA A 174 3.53 4.85 -14.92
CA ALA A 174 4.10 3.51 -14.98
C ALA A 174 5.60 3.52 -15.30
N CYS A 175 6.30 2.48 -14.85
CA CYS A 175 7.66 2.19 -15.31
C CYS A 175 7.57 1.60 -16.71
N LEU A 176 8.31 2.17 -17.68
CA LEU A 176 8.30 1.68 -19.07
C LEU A 176 9.40 0.66 -19.37
N MET A 177 10.07 0.12 -18.36
CA MET A 177 11.09 -0.93 -18.49
C MET A 177 12.17 -0.57 -19.53
N CYS A 178 12.90 0.51 -19.24
CA CYS A 178 13.98 1.01 -20.09
C CYS A 178 15.01 -0.09 -20.37
N ALA A 179 15.49 -0.21 -21.61
CA ALA A 179 16.43 -1.27 -22.01
C ALA A 179 17.74 -1.26 -21.20
N ASP A 180 18.21 -0.08 -20.79
CA ASP A 180 19.47 0.16 -20.10
C ASP A 180 19.32 0.45 -18.60
N PHE A 181 18.08 0.55 -18.09
CA PHE A 181 17.75 0.84 -16.69
C PHE A 181 18.64 1.93 -16.04
N PRO A 182 18.60 3.19 -16.52
CA PRO A 182 19.48 4.26 -16.03
C PRO A 182 19.29 4.54 -14.53
N CYS A 183 18.12 4.23 -13.96
CA CYS A 183 17.88 4.31 -12.51
C CYS A 183 18.79 3.39 -11.69
N ILE A 184 19.18 2.22 -12.21
CA ILE A 184 20.09 1.28 -11.56
C ILE A 184 21.52 1.81 -11.67
N THR A 185 21.94 2.23 -12.87
CA THR A 185 23.28 2.77 -13.11
C THR A 185 23.57 4.03 -12.28
N ALA A 186 22.55 4.86 -12.04
CA ALA A 186 22.67 6.04 -11.19
C ALA A 186 22.80 5.71 -9.69
N CYS A 187 22.46 4.50 -9.25
CA CYS A 187 22.46 4.13 -7.84
C CYS A 187 23.86 3.71 -7.36
N GLN A 188 24.65 4.67 -6.88
CA GLN A 188 26.01 4.40 -6.40
C GLN A 188 26.07 3.60 -5.09
N THR A 189 25.01 3.61 -4.29
CA THR A 189 24.98 2.95 -2.97
C THR A 189 24.64 1.46 -3.03
N GLY A 190 24.28 0.93 -4.22
CA GLY A 190 23.86 -0.46 -4.37
C GLY A 190 22.51 -0.77 -3.73
N ALA A 191 21.64 0.23 -3.55
CA ALA A 191 20.23 -0.02 -3.21
C ALA A 191 19.46 -0.58 -4.42
N LEU A 192 19.85 -0.17 -5.63
CA LEU A 192 19.42 -0.75 -6.91
C LEU A 192 20.64 -1.43 -7.57
N GLU A 193 20.50 -2.69 -7.96
CA GLU A 193 21.57 -3.50 -8.55
C GLU A 193 21.13 -4.16 -9.86
N THR A 194 22.11 -4.39 -10.76
CA THR A 194 21.89 -5.08 -12.04
C THR A 194 21.60 -6.57 -11.85
N THR A 195 22.15 -7.19 -10.81
CA THR A 195 21.95 -8.59 -10.43
C THR A 195 20.62 -8.84 -9.73
N ALA A 196 20.02 -7.82 -9.12
CA ALA A 196 18.73 -7.94 -8.45
C ALA A 196 17.56 -8.02 -9.46
N PRO A 197 16.44 -8.68 -9.10
CA PRO A 197 15.29 -8.79 -9.99
C PRO A 197 14.72 -7.43 -10.43
N LYS A 198 14.30 -7.34 -11.70
CA LYS A 198 13.65 -6.14 -12.26
C LYS A 198 12.14 -6.10 -12.03
N VAL A 199 11.58 -7.19 -11.49
CA VAL A 199 10.17 -7.27 -11.07
C VAL A 199 9.88 -6.27 -9.94
N ILE A 200 8.84 -5.47 -10.14
CA ILE A 200 8.34 -4.45 -9.21
C ILE A 200 7.07 -4.96 -8.50
N GLY A 201 6.30 -5.82 -9.17
CA GLY A 201 5.05 -6.38 -8.69
C GLY A 201 4.45 -7.35 -9.69
N THR A 202 3.14 -7.59 -9.58
CA THR A 202 2.38 -8.40 -10.51
C THR A 202 1.02 -7.75 -10.77
N ALA A 203 0.58 -7.74 -12.03
CA ALA A 203 -0.73 -7.25 -12.41
C ALA A 203 -1.78 -8.35 -12.34
N MET A 204 -3.03 -7.97 -12.10
CA MET A 204 -4.20 -8.84 -12.20
C MET A 204 -5.33 -8.08 -12.88
N ILE A 205 -6.00 -8.70 -13.84
CA ILE A 205 -7.13 -8.12 -14.55
C ILE A 205 -8.42 -8.67 -13.95
N LYS A 206 -9.27 -7.78 -13.45
CA LYS A 206 -10.60 -8.08 -12.94
C LYS A 206 -11.58 -8.21 -14.10
N SER A 207 -11.99 -9.44 -14.40
CA SER A 207 -12.87 -9.73 -15.55
C SER A 207 -14.22 -9.02 -15.48
N ASP A 208 -14.74 -8.78 -14.28
CA ASP A 208 -16.01 -8.08 -14.02
C ASP A 208 -15.94 -6.58 -14.33
N LEU A 209 -14.76 -5.96 -14.25
CA LEU A 209 -14.52 -4.55 -14.60
C LEU A 209 -13.94 -4.39 -16.02
N CYS A 210 -13.38 -5.45 -16.58
CA CYS A 210 -12.73 -5.42 -17.88
C CYS A 210 -13.77 -5.33 -19.01
N LEU A 211 -13.62 -4.34 -19.91
CA LEU A 211 -14.48 -4.23 -21.10
C LEU A 211 -14.52 -5.53 -21.93
N ALA A 212 -13.37 -6.18 -22.13
CA ALA A 212 -13.30 -7.48 -22.82
C ALA A 212 -13.95 -8.61 -22.02
N GLY A 213 -13.82 -8.61 -20.70
CA GLY A 213 -14.54 -9.54 -19.81
C GLY A 213 -16.06 -9.34 -19.84
N GLN A 214 -16.51 -8.12 -20.15
CA GLN A 214 -17.91 -7.75 -20.37
C GLN A 214 -18.38 -7.95 -21.83
N GLY A 215 -17.55 -8.56 -22.68
CA GLY A 215 -17.88 -8.87 -24.08
C GLY A 215 -17.72 -7.71 -25.06
N GLN A 216 -17.11 -6.59 -24.67
CA GLN A 216 -16.76 -5.48 -25.56
C GLN A 216 -15.39 -5.70 -26.21
N PRO A 217 -15.14 -5.28 -27.46
CA PRO A 217 -13.83 -5.44 -28.09
C PRO A 217 -12.81 -4.47 -27.47
N CYS A 218 -11.93 -4.97 -26.60
CA CYS A 218 -10.86 -4.19 -25.98
C CYS A 218 -9.58 -5.01 -25.84
N ARG A 219 -8.43 -4.44 -26.24
CA ARG A 219 -7.12 -5.08 -26.17
C ARG A 219 -6.01 -4.16 -25.64
N GLU A 220 -6.36 -2.98 -25.16
CA GLU A 220 -5.39 -1.92 -24.85
C GLU A 220 -4.26 -2.37 -23.91
N CYS A 221 -4.58 -3.11 -22.85
CA CYS A 221 -3.55 -3.63 -21.95
C CYS A 221 -2.60 -4.64 -22.59
N VAL A 222 -3.08 -5.46 -23.54
CA VAL A 222 -2.28 -6.44 -24.28
C VAL A 222 -1.34 -5.72 -25.24
N ASP A 223 -1.88 -4.75 -25.98
CA ASP A 223 -1.15 -4.08 -27.06
C ASP A 223 -0.09 -3.10 -26.52
N GLN A 224 -0.32 -2.51 -25.33
CA GLN A 224 0.64 -1.60 -24.69
C GLN A 224 1.65 -2.31 -23.76
N CYS A 225 1.51 -3.62 -23.50
CA CYS A 225 2.38 -4.29 -22.54
C CYS A 225 3.84 -4.34 -23.05
N PRO A 226 4.82 -3.77 -22.34
CA PRO A 226 6.22 -3.80 -22.77
C PRO A 226 6.89 -5.16 -22.57
N GLU A 227 6.27 -6.06 -21.79
CA GLU A 227 6.80 -7.38 -21.45
C GLU A 227 6.19 -8.47 -22.33
N PRO A 228 6.95 -9.04 -23.28
CA PRO A 228 6.43 -10.08 -24.16
C PRO A 228 5.92 -11.30 -23.37
N GLY A 229 4.68 -11.71 -23.64
CA GLY A 229 4.08 -12.87 -22.99
C GLY A 229 3.56 -12.64 -21.57
N ALA A 230 3.71 -11.44 -21.00
CA ALA A 230 3.16 -11.10 -19.68
C ALA A 230 1.63 -11.03 -19.67
N ILE A 231 1.00 -10.75 -20.81
CA ILE A 231 -0.45 -10.75 -20.97
C ILE A 231 -0.80 -11.58 -22.21
N THR A 232 -1.64 -12.58 -22.02
CA THR A 232 -2.23 -13.40 -23.09
C THR A 232 -3.74 -13.20 -23.14
N THR A 233 -4.41 -13.84 -24.09
CA THR A 233 -5.86 -13.75 -24.24
C THR A 233 -6.48 -15.15 -24.29
N GLN A 234 -7.49 -15.39 -23.46
CA GLN A 234 -8.32 -16.60 -23.52
C GLN A 234 -9.76 -16.21 -23.83
N GLY A 235 -10.31 -16.71 -24.94
CA GLY A 235 -11.68 -16.37 -25.35
C GLY A 235 -11.93 -14.87 -25.56
N GLY A 236 -10.91 -14.11 -25.95
CA GLY A 236 -10.98 -12.65 -26.07
C GLY A 236 -10.72 -11.86 -24.77
N VAL A 237 -10.63 -12.53 -23.62
CA VAL A 237 -10.39 -11.89 -22.32
C VAL A 237 -8.89 -11.92 -21.97
N PRO A 238 -8.28 -10.77 -21.62
CA PRO A 238 -6.87 -10.73 -21.27
C PRO A 238 -6.59 -11.36 -19.89
N ILE A 239 -5.51 -12.13 -19.80
CA ILE A 239 -5.04 -12.82 -18.60
C ILE A 239 -3.55 -12.54 -18.43
N VAL A 240 -3.15 -12.19 -17.21
CA VAL A 240 -1.75 -11.94 -16.85
C VAL A 240 -1.04 -13.26 -16.53
N ILE A 241 0.13 -13.46 -17.12
CA ILE A 241 1.04 -14.57 -16.79
C ILE A 241 2.02 -14.07 -15.73
N ALA A 242 1.86 -14.54 -14.49
CA ALA A 242 2.57 -14.01 -13.33
C ALA A 242 4.10 -14.05 -13.49
N ASP A 243 4.64 -15.14 -14.02
CA ASP A 243 6.10 -15.35 -14.15
C ASP A 243 6.76 -14.42 -15.19
N ALA A 244 5.99 -13.95 -16.18
CA ALA A 244 6.47 -12.99 -17.18
C ALA A 244 6.12 -11.53 -16.82
N CYS A 245 5.21 -11.32 -15.86
CA CYS A 245 4.77 -9.98 -15.48
C CYS A 245 5.78 -9.30 -14.54
N THR A 246 6.32 -8.17 -14.97
CA THR A 246 7.22 -7.37 -14.12
C THR A 246 6.49 -6.41 -13.17
N GLY A 247 5.17 -6.29 -13.30
CA GLY A 247 4.38 -5.34 -12.50
C GLY A 247 4.67 -3.87 -12.83
N CYS A 248 5.16 -3.59 -14.03
CA CYS A 248 5.58 -2.25 -14.49
C CYS A 248 4.47 -1.19 -14.46
N GLY A 249 3.21 -1.65 -14.52
CA GLY A 249 2.02 -0.82 -14.39
C GLY A 249 1.49 -0.24 -15.70
N VAL A 250 2.14 -0.48 -16.85
CA VAL A 250 1.69 0.08 -18.15
C VAL A 250 0.25 -0.32 -18.50
N CYS A 251 -0.11 -1.59 -18.26
CA CYS A 251 -1.48 -2.07 -18.45
C CYS A 251 -2.52 -1.33 -17.57
N ARG A 252 -2.12 -0.87 -16.38
CA ARG A 252 -2.98 -0.09 -15.50
C ARG A 252 -3.20 1.32 -16.02
N THR A 253 -2.13 1.98 -16.47
CA THR A 253 -2.23 3.31 -17.10
C THR A 253 -3.00 3.26 -18.41
N ALA A 254 -2.86 2.18 -19.19
CA ALA A 254 -3.52 1.98 -20.47
C ALA A 254 -5.00 1.57 -20.34
N CYS A 255 -5.48 1.17 -19.16
CA CYS A 255 -6.84 0.65 -19.02
C CYS A 255 -7.89 1.75 -19.25
N VAL A 256 -8.71 1.60 -20.30
CA VAL A 256 -9.79 2.53 -20.66
C VAL A 256 -11.17 2.16 -20.09
N ALA A 257 -11.23 1.16 -19.20
CA ALA A 257 -12.48 0.81 -18.53
C ALA A 257 -12.93 1.95 -17.58
N PRO A 258 -14.24 2.20 -17.41
CA PRO A 258 -14.74 3.26 -16.53
C PRO A 258 -14.21 3.16 -15.10
N ASP A 259 -14.25 1.94 -14.55
CA ASP A 259 -13.50 1.56 -13.36
C ASP A 259 -12.29 0.75 -13.80
N ASN A 260 -11.09 1.16 -13.39
CA ASN A 260 -9.86 0.53 -13.83
C ASN A 260 -9.86 -0.97 -13.46
N ALA A 261 -9.82 -1.83 -14.47
CA ALA A 261 -9.89 -3.27 -14.30
C ALA A 261 -8.57 -3.90 -13.85
N VAL A 262 -7.47 -3.15 -13.86
CA VAL A 262 -6.13 -3.65 -13.55
C VAL A 262 -5.76 -3.32 -12.11
N VAL A 263 -5.52 -4.36 -11.32
CA VAL A 263 -4.99 -4.26 -9.96
C VAL A 263 -3.51 -4.63 -10.00
N LEU A 264 -2.68 -3.85 -9.31
CA LEU A 264 -1.26 -4.15 -9.12
C LEU A 264 -1.03 -4.63 -7.69
N MET A 265 -0.20 -5.65 -7.55
CA MET A 265 0.26 -6.16 -6.26
C MET A 265 1.79 -6.01 -6.19
N PRO A 266 2.33 -5.32 -5.18
CA PRO A 266 3.78 -5.20 -5.01
C PRO A 266 4.41 -6.55 -4.64
N VAL A 267 5.71 -6.69 -4.92
CA VAL A 267 6.47 -7.85 -4.45
C VAL A 267 6.63 -7.80 -2.92
N PHE A 268 6.11 -8.81 -2.22
CA PHE A 268 6.23 -8.91 -0.75
C PHE A 268 7.60 -9.39 -0.30
N GLN A 269 8.23 -10.27 -1.07
CA GLN A 269 9.55 -10.83 -0.78
C GLN A 269 10.36 -10.81 -2.07
N ARG A 270 11.35 -9.92 -2.14
CA ARG A 270 12.41 -10.05 -3.14
C ARG A 270 13.37 -11.09 -2.63
N GLN A 271 13.23 -12.31 -3.12
CA GLN A 271 14.22 -13.35 -2.88
C GLN A 271 15.56 -12.83 -3.42
N THR A 272 16.54 -12.66 -2.53
CA THR A 272 17.93 -12.65 -2.93
C THR A 272 18.16 -13.99 -3.60
N GLN A 273 18.37 -13.98 -4.91
CA GLN A 273 18.78 -15.17 -5.63
C GLN A 273 20.10 -15.61 -4.98
N LEU A 274 20.04 -16.61 -4.10
CA LEU A 274 21.25 -17.22 -3.57
C LEU A 274 22.06 -17.67 -4.78
N PRO A 275 23.36 -17.38 -4.85
CA PRO A 275 24.18 -17.87 -5.95
C PRO A 275 24.06 -19.39 -5.98
N GLN A 276 23.49 -19.91 -7.07
CA GLN A 276 23.50 -21.33 -7.40
C GLN A 276 24.98 -21.68 -7.57
N ARG A 277 25.59 -22.28 -6.53
CA ARG A 277 26.95 -22.83 -6.58
C ARG A 277 26.92 -24.21 -7.20
#